data_AF-A0A3D0VFU1-F1
#
_entry.id   AF-A0A3D0VFU1-F1
#
_cell.length_a   1.000
_cell.length_b   1.000
_cell.length_c   1.000
_cell.angle_alpha   90.00
_cell.angle_beta   90.00
_cell.angle_gamma   90.00
#
_symmetry.space_group_name_H-M   'P 1'
#
loop_
_entity.id
_entity.type
_entity.pdbx_description
1 polymer ?
#
loop_
_entity_poly.entity_id
_entity_poly.type
_entity_poly.pdbx_seq_one_letter_code
_entity_poly.pdbx_strand_id
1 'polypeptide(L)' 'DMWEHAFYLDYVNVKADYVKAFWNIVNWADVAKRFDAARTNATGLITLP' A
#
# COMPACT_ATOMS: atom_id res chain seq x y z
N ASP A 1 -2.41 -5.54 -1.68
CA ASP A 1 -2.02 -6.86 -2.20
C ASP A 1 -2.84 -7.13 -3.46
N MET A 2 -2.21 -7.71 -4.48
CA MET A 2 -2.80 -7.98 -5.81
C MET A 2 -2.64 -9.44 -6.24
N TRP A 3 -2.37 -10.34 -5.28
CA TRP A 3 -2.53 -11.78 -5.47
C TRP A 3 -4.02 -12.16 -5.56
N GLU A 4 -4.35 -13.18 -6.37
CA GLU A 4 -5.74 -13.60 -6.59
C GLU A 4 -6.47 -13.91 -5.27
N HIS A 5 -5.77 -14.44 -4.27
CA HIS A 5 -6.35 -14.70 -2.95
C HIS A 5 -6.86 -13.45 -2.21
N ALA A 6 -6.44 -12.24 -2.60
CA ALA A 6 -6.84 -10.99 -1.94
C ALA A 6 -8.13 -10.38 -2.52
N PHE A 7 -8.58 -10.78 -3.72
CA PHE A 7 -9.74 -10.13 -4.38
C PHE A 7 -10.64 -11.08 -5.16
N TYR A 8 -10.25 -12.33 -5.36
CA TYR A 8 -10.96 -13.23 -6.28
C TYR A 8 -12.32 -13.67 -5.76
N LEU A 9 -12.57 -13.64 -4.45
CA LEU A 9 -13.87 -14.00 -3.86
C LEU A 9 -14.95 -12.94 -4.13
N ASP A 10 -14.57 -11.65 -4.15
CA ASP A 10 -15.51 -10.53 -4.28
C ASP A 10 -15.54 -9.91 -5.68
N TYR A 11 -14.44 -9.96 -6.44
CA TYR A 11 -14.32 -9.29 -7.74
C TYR A 11 -13.96 -10.22 -8.90
N VAL A 12 -13.69 -11.51 -8.62
CA VAL A 12 -13.37 -12.56 -9.60
C VAL A 12 -12.33 -12.09 -10.64
N ASN A 13 -12.77 -11.65 -11.83
CA ASN A 13 -11.96 -11.24 -12.97
C ASN A 13 -11.96 -9.71 -13.21
N VAL A 14 -12.71 -8.91 -12.45
CA VAL A 14 -12.80 -7.46 -12.63
C VAL A 14 -11.82 -6.71 -11.73
N LYS A 15 -10.53 -6.83 -12.05
CA LYS A 15 -9.43 -6.20 -11.30
C LYS A 15 -9.56 -4.67 -11.20
N ALA A 16 -10.18 -4.03 -12.19
CA ALA A 16 -10.37 -2.58 -12.21
C ALA A 16 -11.28 -2.09 -11.07
N ASP A 17 -12.35 -2.82 -10.76
CA ASP A 17 -13.30 -2.45 -9.71
C ASP A 17 -12.72 -2.67 -8.31
N TYR A 18 -11.92 -3.73 -8.13
CA TYR A 18 -11.15 -3.94 -6.90
C TYR A 18 -10.17 -2.78 -6.63
N VAL A 19 -9.42 -2.31 -7.64
CA VAL A 19 -8.50 -1.17 -7.48
C VAL A 19 -9.26 0.12 -7.16
N LYS A 20 -10.42 0.35 -7.77
CA LYS A 20 -11.25 1.52 -7.48
C LYS A 20 -11.79 1.51 -6.06
N ALA A 21 -12.24 0.36 -5.57
CA ALA A 21 -12.70 0.19 -4.19
C ALA A 21 -11.55 0.31 -3.18
N PHE A 22 -10.38 -0.23 -3.52
CA PHE A 22 -9.17 -0.15 -2.68
C PHE A 22 -8.82 1.30 -2.34
N TRP A 23 -8.84 2.21 -3.31
CA TRP A 23 -8.52 3.63 -3.07
C TRP A 23 -9.47 4.34 -2.09
N ASN A 24 -10.71 3.85 -1.94
CA ASN A 24 -11.66 4.40 -0.97
C ASN A 24 -11.39 3.97 0.47
N ILE A 25 -10.66 2.86 0.68
CA ILE A 25 -10.40 2.29 2.01
C ILE A 25 -8.96 2.49 2.49
N VAL A 26 -8.11 3.13 1.68
CA VAL A 26 -6.73 3.44 2.08
C VAL A 26 -6.71 4.36 3.30
N ASN A 27 -6.00 3.94 4.34
CA ASN A 27 -5.75 4.77 5.51
C ASN A 27 -4.58 5.73 5.26
N TRP A 28 -4.91 6.92 4.77
CA TRP A 28 -3.93 7.97 4.46
C TRP A 28 -3.19 8.52 5.68
N ALA A 29 -3.79 8.46 6.88
CA ALA A 29 -3.14 8.92 8.11
C ALA A 29 -1.95 8.01 8.50
N ASP A 30 -2.10 6.69 8.33
CA ASP A 30 -0.99 5.75 8.55
C ASP A 30 0.12 5.93 7.50
N VAL A 31 -0.26 6.19 6.25
CA VAL A 31 0.70 6.47 5.17
C VAL A 31 1.52 7.72 5.47
N ALA A 32 0.88 8.82 5.88
CA ALA A 32 1.58 10.05 6.25
C ALA A 32 2.53 9.84 7.43
N LYS A 33 2.09 9.12 8.47
CA LYS A 33 2.92 8.78 9.63
C LYS A 33 4.16 7.98 9.25
N ARG A 34 4.01 6.99 8.37
CA ARG A 34 5.14 6.19 7.85
C ARG A 34 6.09 7.03 6.99
N PHE A 35 5.54 7.93 6.17
CA PHE A 35 6.34 8.84 5.34
C PHE A 35 7.20 9.77 6.20
N ASP A 36 6.62 10.40 7.23
CA ASP A 36 7.36 11.25 8.15
C ASP A 36 8.42 10.46 8.93
N ALA A 37 8.09 9.25 9.39
CA ALA A 37 9.05 8.38 10.05
C ALA A 37 10.21 7.98 9.10
N ALA A 38 9.93 7.69 7.84
CA ALA A 38 10.95 7.38 6.84
C ALA A 38 11.85 8.59 6.54
N ARG A 39 11.26 9.78 6.40
CA ARG A 39 12.00 11.04 6.16
C ARG A 39 12.95 11.38 7.31
N THR A 40 12.52 11.13 8.56
CA THR A 40 13.36 11.41 9.74
C THR A 40 14.42 10.34 9.99
N ASN A 41 14.18 9.08 9.61
CA ASN A 41 15.08 7.95 9.91
C ASN A 41 15.89 7.44 8.70
N ALA A 42 15.91 8.17 7.58
CA ALA A 42 16.58 7.74 6.34
C ALA A 42 18.11 7.62 6.45
N THR A 43 18.73 8.14 7.51
CA THR A 43 20.19 8.16 7.72
C THR A 43 20.81 6.76 7.94
N GLY A 44 20.01 5.68 8.03
CA GLY A 44 20.47 4.30 8.20
C GLY A 44 20.15 3.35 7.05
N LEU A 45 19.59 3.83 5.93
CA LEU A 45 19.22 2.98 4.79
C LEU A 45 20.44 2.63 3.95
N ILE A 46 21.08 1.51 4.30
CA ILE A 46 22.01 0.69 3.49
C ILE A 46 22.86 1.44 2.45
N THR A 47 23.47 2.58 2.80
CA THR A 47 24.63 3.06 2.07
C THR A 47 25.85 2.44 2.74
N LEU A 48 26.15 1.19 2.34
CA LEU A 48 27.49 0.64 2.54
C LEU A 48 28.49 1.57 1.82
N PRO A 49 29.64 1.89 2.43
CA PRO A 49 30.70 2.65 1.76
C PRO A 49 31.22 1.94 0.51
#